data_AF-A0A9R1H9N2-F1
#
_entry.id   AF-A0A9R1H9N2-F1
#
_cell.length_a   1.000
_cell.length_b   1.000
_cell.length_c   1.000
_cell.angle_alpha   90.00
_cell.angle_beta   90.00
_cell.angle_gamma   90.00
#
_symmetry.space_group_name_H-M   'P 1'
#
loop_
_entity.id
_entity.type
_entity.pdbx_description
1 polymer ?
#
loop_
_entity_poly.entity_id
_entity_poly.type
_entity_poly.pdbx_seq_one_letter_code
_entity_poly.pdbx_strand_id
1 'polypeptide(L)'
;IECSQMADMAKEIVKTNGFSEVITVIKGKVEEIELPVPKVDVIISEWMGYFLLFENMLDTVLFARDKWLADDGVVLPDKASLHLTAIEDAEYKEDKIEFWNNVYGFDMSCIKKQAMMEPLVDTVDQNQIVTNCQLLKTMDISKMSSGDASFTVPFKLVAERNDFIHALVAYFNVSFTKCHKLMGFSTGLSVVTFYHPKYACLAPFFKQSGSNECTHNLLFAGPRSKSTHWKQTVLYLEDVVTICEGETLSGSMTVANNKKNPRDIDITLKYAINGNRCKVSRTQHYKMR
;
A
#
# COMPACT_ATOMS: atom_id res chain seq x y z
N ILE A 1 16.89 -8.70 14.75
CA ILE A 1 18.11 -8.49 13.93
C ILE A 1 18.00 -7.09 13.37
N GLU A 2 19.07 -6.30 13.40
CA GLU A 2 19.06 -4.91 12.94
C GLU A 2 20.43 -4.56 12.37
N CYS A 3 20.51 -4.02 11.15
CA CYS A 3 21.79 -3.76 10.50
C CYS A 3 22.35 -2.36 10.80
N SER A 4 21.49 -1.42 11.18
CA SER A 4 21.85 -0.05 11.48
C SER A 4 22.48 0.11 12.88
N GLN A 5 22.92 1.32 13.19
CA GLN A 5 23.42 1.69 14.51
C GLN A 5 22.33 1.63 15.59
N MET A 6 21.05 1.60 15.21
CA MET A 6 19.94 1.47 16.15
C MET A 6 20.00 0.14 16.93
N ALA A 7 20.68 -0.89 16.41
CA ALA A 7 20.92 -2.13 17.13
C ALA A 7 21.60 -1.93 18.49
N ASP A 8 22.49 -0.94 18.60
CA ASP A 8 23.23 -0.69 19.84
C ASP A 8 22.31 -0.01 20.88
N MET A 9 21.49 0.94 20.44
CA MET A 9 20.44 1.55 21.28
C MET A 9 19.39 0.51 21.70
N ALA A 10 19.00 -0.39 20.80
CA ALA A 10 18.06 -1.47 21.11
C ALA A 10 18.61 -2.41 22.20
N LYS A 11 19.92 -2.72 22.20
CA LYS A 11 20.54 -3.48 23.30
C LYS A 11 20.43 -2.75 24.64
N GLU A 12 20.67 -1.44 24.65
CA GLU A 12 20.53 -0.62 25.86
C GLU A 12 19.08 -0.58 26.37
N ILE A 13 18.11 -0.43 25.46
CA ILE A 13 16.68 -0.47 25.80
C ILE A 13 16.30 -1.82 26.41
N VAL A 14 16.69 -2.93 25.78
CA VAL A 14 16.43 -4.28 26.27
C VAL A 14 16.99 -4.48 27.67
N LYS A 15 18.25 -4.06 27.89
CA LYS A 15 18.91 -4.16 29.19
C LYS A 15 18.23 -3.31 30.25
N THR A 16 17.92 -2.06 29.93
CA THR A 16 17.29 -1.11 30.86
C THR A 16 15.93 -1.61 31.34
N ASN A 17 15.19 -2.33 30.48
CA ASN A 17 13.88 -2.88 30.80
C ASN A 17 13.93 -4.31 31.39
N GLY A 18 15.12 -4.84 31.71
CA GLY A 18 15.26 -6.14 32.39
C GLY A 18 14.98 -7.37 31.51
N PHE A 19 15.03 -7.23 30.18
CA PHE A 19 14.71 -8.32 29.24
C PHE A 19 15.96 -8.99 28.62
N SER A 20 17.15 -8.74 29.16
CA SER A 20 18.41 -9.28 28.61
C SER A 20 18.47 -10.82 28.56
N GLU A 21 17.78 -11.52 29.46
CA GLU A 21 17.74 -12.99 29.48
C GLU A 21 16.79 -13.58 28.42
N VAL A 22 15.96 -12.76 27.79
CA VAL A 22 14.93 -13.20 26.84
C VAL A 22 15.19 -12.64 25.44
N ILE A 23 15.64 -11.39 25.32
CA ILE A 23 15.82 -10.69 24.04
C ILE A 23 17.32 -10.54 23.76
N THR A 24 17.79 -11.19 22.70
CA THR A 24 19.14 -11.00 22.15
C THR A 24 19.08 -10.17 20.87
N VAL A 25 19.77 -9.03 20.86
CA VAL A 25 19.85 -8.16 19.67
C VAL A 25 21.13 -8.45 18.89
N ILE A 26 20.97 -8.95 17.66
CA ILE A 26 22.06 -9.23 16.73
C ILE A 26 22.17 -8.05 15.74
N LYS A 27 23.34 -7.42 15.69
CA LYS A 27 23.66 -6.34 14.75
C LYS A 27 24.25 -6.91 13.48
N GLY A 28 23.59 -6.70 12.35
CA GLY A 28 24.02 -7.20 11.04
C GLY A 28 22.86 -7.29 10.04
N LYS A 29 23.18 -7.57 8.78
CA LYS A 29 22.17 -7.88 7.77
C LYS A 29 21.70 -9.32 7.95
N VAL A 30 20.40 -9.55 7.81
CA VAL A 30 19.76 -10.86 7.96
C VAL A 30 20.43 -11.91 7.06
N GLU A 31 20.81 -11.51 5.85
CA GLU A 31 21.42 -12.36 4.83
C GLU A 31 22.86 -12.77 5.16
N GLU A 32 23.54 -12.03 6.04
CA GLU A 32 24.98 -12.15 6.34
C GLU A 32 25.26 -12.75 7.73
N ILE A 33 24.23 -12.98 8.54
CA ILE A 33 24.37 -13.50 9.90
C ILE A 33 23.95 -14.98 10.01
N GLU A 34 24.36 -15.60 11.11
CA GLU A 34 23.85 -16.88 11.58
C GLU A 34 23.16 -16.71 12.93
N LEU A 35 22.05 -17.42 13.11
CA LEU A 35 21.35 -17.46 14.38
C LEU A 35 22.02 -18.46 15.33
N PRO A 36 21.96 -18.23 16.66
CA PRO A 36 22.42 -19.20 17.66
C PRO A 36 21.54 -20.45 17.72
N VAL A 37 20.48 -20.52 16.91
CA VAL A 37 19.54 -21.63 16.79
C VAL A 37 19.36 -21.98 15.32
N PRO A 38 19.11 -23.26 14.98
CA PRO A 38 18.97 -23.69 13.58
C PRO A 38 17.65 -23.23 12.95
N LYS A 39 16.58 -23.15 13.76
CA LYS A 39 15.22 -22.81 13.32
C LYS A 39 14.54 -21.90 14.35
N VAL A 40 13.51 -21.18 13.90
CA VAL A 40 12.62 -20.33 14.71
C VAL A 40 11.16 -20.70 14.46
N ASP A 41 10.34 -20.61 15.50
CA ASP A 41 8.90 -20.91 15.41
C ASP A 41 8.10 -19.71 14.87
N VAL A 42 8.57 -18.49 15.12
CA VAL A 42 7.87 -17.26 14.79
C VAL A 42 8.83 -16.24 14.20
N ILE A 43 8.45 -15.66 13.07
CA ILE A 43 9.08 -14.46 12.52
C ILE A 43 8.09 -13.30 12.64
N ILE A 44 8.50 -12.23 13.31
CA ILE A 44 7.74 -10.98 13.38
C ILE A 44 8.57 -9.91 12.68
N SER A 45 7.99 -9.25 11.68
CA SER A 45 8.64 -8.14 11.00
C SER A 45 7.62 -7.09 10.60
N GLU A 46 7.93 -5.86 10.92
CA GLU A 46 7.40 -4.71 10.20
C GLU A 46 8.33 -4.53 8.99
N TRP A 47 7.82 -4.78 7.79
CA TRP A 47 8.60 -4.77 6.53
C TRP A 47 7.95 -3.91 5.45
N MET A 48 6.78 -3.36 5.73
CA MET A 48 5.94 -2.75 4.72
C MET A 48 6.49 -1.36 4.39
N GLY A 49 6.74 -1.10 3.11
CA GLY A 49 7.12 0.21 2.63
C GLY A 49 5.92 1.05 2.20
N TYR A 50 6.19 2.26 1.71
CA TYR A 50 5.22 2.99 0.89
C TYR A 50 4.81 2.14 -0.32
N PHE A 51 3.58 2.30 -0.82
CA PHE A 51 3.04 1.44 -1.87
C PHE A 51 3.15 -0.07 -1.55
N LEU A 52 3.20 -0.43 -0.26
CA LEU A 52 3.49 -1.76 0.32
C LEU A 52 4.91 -2.30 0.08
N LEU A 53 5.47 -2.10 -1.12
CA LEU A 53 6.68 -2.78 -1.57
C LEU A 53 7.94 -1.91 -1.57
N PHE A 54 7.82 -0.59 -1.42
CA PHE A 54 8.97 0.32 -1.54
C PHE A 54 10.05 0.01 -0.50
N GLU A 55 11.31 0.29 -0.83
CA GLU A 55 12.53 -0.10 -0.08
C GLU A 55 12.86 -1.62 -0.05
N ASN A 56 11.97 -2.47 -0.56
CA ASN A 56 12.19 -3.90 -0.82
C ASN A 56 12.61 -4.73 0.40
N MET A 57 12.11 -4.42 1.59
CA MET A 57 12.41 -5.19 2.81
C MET A 57 11.70 -6.56 2.85
N LEU A 58 10.67 -6.76 2.02
CA LEU A 58 9.96 -8.03 1.89
C LEU A 58 10.91 -9.19 1.54
N ASP A 59 11.88 -8.97 0.65
CA ASP A 59 12.84 -10.00 0.25
C ASP A 59 13.67 -10.51 1.43
N THR A 60 14.04 -9.62 2.36
CA THR A 60 14.76 -9.97 3.59
C THR A 60 13.89 -10.84 4.51
N VAL A 61 12.59 -10.57 4.60
CA VAL A 61 11.65 -11.39 5.38
C VAL A 61 11.49 -12.77 4.75
N LEU A 62 11.36 -12.84 3.43
CA LEU A 62 11.26 -14.10 2.69
C LEU A 62 12.54 -14.93 2.83
N PHE A 63 13.71 -14.29 2.78
CA PHE A 63 14.99 -14.96 3.04
C PHE A 63 15.04 -15.55 4.46
N ALA A 64 14.66 -14.77 5.47
CA ALA A 64 14.64 -15.24 6.86
C ALA A 64 13.65 -16.39 7.07
N ARG A 65 12.48 -16.31 6.42
CA ARG A 65 11.46 -17.37 6.41
C ARG A 65 12.03 -18.66 5.84
N ASP A 66 12.60 -18.59 4.63
CA ASP A 66 13.07 -19.78 3.92
C ASP A 66 14.28 -20.42 4.62
N LYS A 67 15.17 -19.59 5.21
CA LYS A 67 16.35 -20.06 5.93
C LYS A 67 15.98 -20.65 7.30
N TRP A 68 15.25 -19.90 8.13
CA TRP A 68 15.14 -20.20 9.56
C TRP A 68 13.75 -20.58 10.05
N LEU A 69 12.66 -20.36 9.32
CA LEU A 69 11.35 -20.75 9.85
C LEU A 69 11.22 -22.29 9.91
N ALA A 70 10.67 -22.80 11.01
CA ALA A 70 10.27 -24.19 11.14
C ALA A 70 9.06 -24.52 10.23
N ASP A 71 8.84 -25.79 9.92
CA ASP A 71 7.78 -26.23 9.00
C ASP A 71 6.36 -25.86 9.48
N ASP A 72 6.14 -25.83 10.80
CA ASP A 72 4.90 -25.41 11.46
C ASP A 72 4.95 -23.96 11.99
N GLY A 73 6.02 -23.24 11.66
CA GLY A 73 6.24 -21.88 12.10
C GLY A 73 5.29 -20.86 11.44
N VAL A 74 5.22 -19.67 12.03
CA VAL A 74 4.36 -18.58 11.54
C VAL A 74 5.14 -17.29 11.28
N VAL A 75 4.76 -16.59 10.21
CA VAL A 75 5.24 -15.24 9.90
C VAL A 75 4.15 -14.24 10.27
N LEU A 76 4.51 -13.13 10.89
CA LEU A 76 3.58 -12.08 11.31
C LEU A 76 4.10 -10.70 10.85
N PRO A 77 3.31 -9.95 10.06
CA PRO A 77 2.02 -10.34 9.47
C PRO A 77 2.20 -11.42 8.38
N ASP A 78 1.20 -12.28 8.22
CA ASP A 78 1.21 -13.37 7.21
C ASP A 78 0.52 -12.99 5.91
N LYS A 79 -0.27 -11.91 5.88
CA LYS A 79 -1.00 -11.50 4.68
C LYS A 79 -0.99 -9.98 4.49
N ALA A 80 -0.75 -9.55 3.26
CA ALA A 80 -0.91 -8.17 2.84
C ALA A 80 -1.71 -8.08 1.54
N SER A 81 -2.38 -6.96 1.30
CA SER A 81 -3.09 -6.72 0.04
C SER A 81 -3.03 -5.26 -0.40
N LEU A 82 -2.74 -5.05 -1.68
CA LEU A 82 -2.66 -3.74 -2.32
C LEU A 82 -3.97 -3.45 -3.08
N HIS A 83 -4.50 -2.25 -2.91
CA HIS A 83 -5.74 -1.78 -3.50
C HIS A 83 -5.52 -0.48 -4.25
N LEU A 84 -6.45 -0.15 -5.14
CA LEU A 84 -6.43 1.03 -6.00
C LEU A 84 -7.80 1.69 -6.03
N THR A 85 -7.84 3.01 -5.99
CA THR A 85 -9.02 3.83 -6.30
C THR A 85 -8.62 5.07 -7.10
N ALA A 86 -9.58 5.88 -7.54
CA ALA A 86 -9.34 7.13 -8.26
C ALA A 86 -9.88 8.34 -7.48
N ILE A 87 -9.19 9.47 -7.58
CA ILE A 87 -9.51 10.68 -6.82
C ILE A 87 -9.59 11.94 -7.66
N GLU A 88 -10.39 12.89 -7.17
CA GLU A 88 -10.38 14.30 -7.53
C GLU A 88 -9.31 15.02 -6.66
N ASP A 89 -8.42 15.79 -7.28
CA ASP A 89 -7.28 16.40 -6.58
C ASP A 89 -6.71 17.60 -7.35
N ALA A 90 -7.58 18.44 -7.94
CA ALA A 90 -7.19 19.53 -8.82
C ALA A 90 -6.25 20.53 -8.12
N GLU A 91 -6.62 20.97 -6.92
CA GLU A 91 -5.87 21.99 -6.17
C GLU A 91 -4.46 21.52 -5.83
N TYR A 92 -4.31 20.29 -5.33
CA TYR A 92 -3.00 19.78 -4.96
C TYR A 92 -2.14 19.44 -6.18
N LYS A 93 -2.75 18.97 -7.28
CA LYS A 93 -2.05 18.81 -8.56
C LYS A 93 -1.55 20.16 -9.09
N GLU A 94 -2.34 21.23 -8.97
CA GLU A 94 -1.91 22.57 -9.37
C GLU A 94 -0.65 22.98 -8.60
N ASP A 95 -0.67 22.84 -7.28
CA ASP A 95 0.45 23.22 -6.41
C ASP A 95 1.71 22.37 -6.58
N LYS A 96 1.57 21.06 -6.85
CA LYS A 96 2.71 20.12 -6.90
C LYS A 96 3.26 19.88 -8.30
N ILE A 97 2.41 19.94 -9.31
CA ILE A 97 2.73 19.59 -10.69
C ILE A 97 2.69 20.83 -11.58
N GLU A 98 1.56 21.55 -11.60
CA GLU A 98 1.36 22.65 -12.56
C GLU A 98 2.11 23.92 -12.16
N PHE A 99 2.47 24.07 -10.89
CA PHE A 99 3.37 25.11 -10.37
C PHE A 99 4.63 25.31 -11.24
N TRP A 100 5.18 24.21 -11.75
CA TRP A 100 6.39 24.22 -12.57
C TRP A 100 6.21 24.83 -13.97
N ASN A 101 4.97 25.07 -14.42
CA ASN A 101 4.74 25.75 -15.69
C ASN A 101 5.23 27.21 -15.67
N ASN A 102 5.17 27.86 -14.51
CA ASN A 102 5.56 29.25 -14.37
C ASN A 102 6.01 29.57 -12.94
N VAL A 103 7.31 29.53 -12.72
CA VAL A 103 7.93 29.87 -11.44
C VAL A 103 8.48 31.29 -11.55
N TYR A 104 7.72 32.28 -11.11
CA TYR A 104 8.09 33.72 -11.15
C TYR A 104 8.45 34.26 -12.55
N GLY A 105 7.75 33.79 -13.59
CA GLY A 105 7.99 34.14 -14.99
C GLY A 105 8.92 33.18 -15.74
N PHE A 106 9.51 32.20 -15.05
CA PHE A 106 10.38 31.19 -15.65
C PHE A 106 9.61 29.89 -15.94
N ASP A 107 9.67 29.42 -17.19
CA ASP A 107 9.16 28.10 -17.58
C ASP A 107 10.09 26.99 -17.05
N MET A 108 9.58 26.20 -16.10
CA MET A 108 10.28 25.05 -15.54
C MET A 108 9.54 23.73 -15.85
N SER A 109 8.79 23.67 -16.94
CA SER A 109 8.03 22.48 -17.37
C SER A 109 8.89 21.24 -17.60
N CYS A 110 10.21 21.38 -17.73
CA CYS A 110 11.14 20.25 -17.72
C CYS A 110 11.14 19.50 -16.37
N ILE A 111 10.93 20.20 -15.24
CA ILE A 111 10.80 19.63 -13.90
C ILE A 111 9.42 18.98 -13.74
N LYS A 112 8.35 19.61 -14.27
CA LYS A 112 7.01 19.02 -14.31
C LYS A 112 7.02 17.60 -14.86
N LYS A 113 7.77 17.37 -15.95
CA LYS A 113 7.90 16.03 -16.55
C LYS A 113 8.52 15.01 -15.59
N GLN A 114 9.45 15.42 -14.73
CA GLN A 114 10.02 14.55 -13.70
C GLN A 114 9.03 14.33 -12.56
N ALA A 115 8.40 15.39 -12.06
CA ALA A 115 7.41 15.32 -10.98
C ALA A 115 6.22 14.40 -11.33
N MET A 116 5.76 14.40 -12.59
CA MET A 116 4.70 13.50 -13.07
C MET A 116 5.07 12.01 -13.05
N MET A 117 6.35 11.67 -13.04
CA MET A 117 6.81 10.27 -12.98
C MET A 117 7.05 9.80 -11.55
N GLU A 118 7.00 10.68 -10.55
CA GLU A 118 7.28 10.35 -9.16
C GLU A 118 5.98 10.27 -8.37
N PRO A 119 5.58 9.09 -7.86
CA PRO A 119 4.42 8.99 -6.99
C PRO A 119 4.61 9.80 -5.71
N LEU A 120 3.55 10.46 -5.24
CA LEU A 120 3.57 11.19 -3.97
C LEU A 120 3.06 10.31 -2.83
N VAL A 121 3.62 10.50 -1.63
CA VAL A 121 3.13 9.88 -0.41
C VAL A 121 2.43 10.92 0.44
N ASP A 122 1.10 10.91 0.42
CA ASP A 122 0.31 11.85 1.22
C ASP A 122 -1.00 11.27 1.75
N THR A 123 -1.60 11.98 2.71
CA THR A 123 -2.92 11.63 3.24
C THR A 123 -3.96 12.22 2.31
N VAL A 124 -4.84 11.37 1.79
CA VAL A 124 -5.93 11.77 0.91
C VAL A 124 -7.22 11.86 1.74
N ASP A 125 -8.07 12.86 1.44
CA ASP A 125 -9.37 13.00 2.08
C ASP A 125 -10.36 11.99 1.45
N GLN A 126 -11.18 11.34 2.27
CA GLN A 126 -12.20 10.40 1.78
C GLN A 126 -13.17 11.05 0.79
N ASN A 127 -13.45 12.36 0.93
CA ASN A 127 -14.32 13.10 0.03
C ASN A 127 -13.74 13.27 -1.37
N GLN A 128 -12.43 13.07 -1.56
CA GLN A 128 -11.77 13.11 -2.86
C GLN A 128 -11.99 11.83 -3.69
N ILE A 129 -12.46 10.74 -3.08
CA ILE A 129 -12.66 9.47 -3.78
C ILE A 129 -13.82 9.59 -4.78
N VAL A 130 -13.56 9.23 -6.03
CA VAL A 130 -14.51 9.30 -7.15
C VAL A 130 -15.04 7.92 -7.54
N THR A 131 -14.27 6.86 -7.29
CA THR A 131 -14.58 5.51 -7.74
C THR A 131 -14.66 4.51 -6.60
N ASN A 132 -15.25 3.36 -6.88
CA ASN A 132 -15.03 2.17 -6.05
C ASN A 132 -13.53 1.83 -5.97
N CYS A 133 -13.16 0.95 -5.03
CA CYS A 133 -11.80 0.42 -4.95
C CYS A 133 -11.68 -0.94 -5.63
N GLN A 134 -10.48 -1.27 -6.12
CA GLN A 134 -10.15 -2.60 -6.62
C GLN A 134 -8.91 -3.18 -5.92
N LEU A 135 -9.00 -4.45 -5.54
CA LEU A 135 -7.84 -5.27 -5.13
C LEU A 135 -6.91 -5.53 -6.33
N LEU A 136 -5.65 -5.13 -6.20
CA LEU A 136 -4.60 -5.37 -7.20
C LEU A 136 -3.84 -6.67 -6.94
N LYS A 137 -3.42 -6.89 -5.68
CA LYS A 137 -2.59 -8.04 -5.34
C LYS A 137 -2.84 -8.44 -3.90
N THR A 138 -2.90 -9.75 -3.66
CA THR A 138 -2.79 -10.34 -2.33
C THR A 138 -1.46 -11.06 -2.23
N MET A 139 -0.77 -10.87 -1.12
CA MET A 139 0.51 -11.48 -0.78
C MET A 139 0.31 -12.36 0.44
N ASP A 140 0.49 -13.68 0.27
CA ASP A 140 0.56 -14.66 1.35
C ASP A 140 2.04 -14.85 1.70
N ILE A 141 2.50 -14.17 2.75
CA ILE A 141 3.90 -14.10 3.13
C ILE A 141 4.41 -15.47 3.58
N SER A 142 3.53 -16.39 3.97
CA SER A 142 3.92 -17.76 4.31
C SER A 142 4.22 -18.63 3.09
N LYS A 143 3.80 -18.23 1.89
CA LYS A 143 3.88 -19.10 0.68
C LYS A 143 4.54 -18.46 -0.53
N MET A 144 4.51 -17.14 -0.63
CA MET A 144 4.99 -16.45 -1.83
C MET A 144 6.51 -16.54 -1.99
N SER A 145 6.97 -16.47 -3.23
CA SER A 145 8.38 -16.25 -3.57
C SER A 145 8.66 -14.76 -3.76
N SER A 146 9.94 -14.36 -3.73
CA SER A 146 10.35 -12.97 -3.99
C SER A 146 9.87 -12.47 -5.36
N GLY A 147 9.91 -13.34 -6.38
CA GLY A 147 9.44 -13.00 -7.73
C GLY A 147 7.95 -12.63 -7.82
N ASP A 148 7.12 -13.10 -6.88
CA ASP A 148 5.68 -12.83 -6.86
C ASP A 148 5.33 -11.37 -6.50
N ALA A 149 6.29 -10.62 -5.97
CA ALA A 149 6.16 -9.18 -5.71
C ALA A 149 6.18 -8.34 -7.00
N SER A 150 6.74 -8.88 -8.09
CA SER A 150 6.62 -8.28 -9.43
C SER A 150 5.40 -8.86 -10.13
N PHE A 151 4.41 -8.03 -10.49
CA PHE A 151 3.15 -8.50 -11.06
C PHE A 151 2.57 -7.53 -12.09
N THR A 152 1.69 -8.06 -12.94
CA THR A 152 0.81 -7.28 -13.80
C THR A 152 -0.64 -7.69 -13.54
N VAL A 153 -1.51 -6.71 -13.31
CA VAL A 153 -2.92 -6.96 -13.00
C VAL A 153 -3.82 -5.99 -13.77
N PRO A 154 -4.93 -6.47 -14.40
CA PRO A 154 -5.93 -5.58 -14.96
C PRO A 154 -6.77 -4.95 -13.86
N PHE A 155 -7.23 -3.71 -14.08
CA PHE A 155 -8.16 -3.05 -13.19
C PHE A 155 -9.33 -2.38 -13.91
N LYS A 156 -10.40 -2.17 -13.15
CA LYS A 156 -11.68 -1.57 -13.51
C LYS A 156 -12.20 -0.78 -12.31
N LEU A 157 -12.14 0.54 -12.41
CA LEU A 157 -12.68 1.47 -11.44
C LEU A 157 -13.96 2.10 -12.01
N VAL A 158 -15.06 1.97 -11.29
CA VAL A 158 -16.38 2.47 -11.65
C VAL A 158 -16.63 3.74 -10.85
N ALA A 159 -16.98 4.83 -11.55
CA ALA A 159 -17.32 6.10 -10.90
C ALA A 159 -18.59 5.97 -10.07
N GLU A 160 -18.51 6.43 -8.82
CA GLU A 160 -19.64 6.50 -7.87
C GLU A 160 -20.33 7.86 -7.90
N ARG A 161 -19.71 8.84 -8.58
CA ARG A 161 -20.28 10.17 -8.83
C ARG A 161 -19.72 10.79 -10.11
N ASN A 162 -20.42 11.79 -10.64
CA ASN A 162 -19.89 12.62 -11.72
C ASN A 162 -18.75 13.51 -11.18
N ASP A 163 -17.55 13.42 -11.75
CA ASP A 163 -16.41 14.20 -11.29
C ASP A 163 -15.23 14.20 -12.28
N PHE A 164 -14.09 14.72 -11.83
CA PHE A 164 -12.79 14.63 -12.50
C PHE A 164 -11.84 13.70 -11.74
N ILE A 165 -11.16 12.82 -12.47
CA ILE A 165 -10.07 11.99 -11.95
C ILE A 165 -8.74 12.65 -12.30
N HIS A 166 -7.99 13.03 -11.28
CA HIS A 166 -6.66 13.64 -11.38
C HIS A 166 -5.53 12.65 -11.09
N ALA A 167 -5.80 11.68 -10.21
CA ALA A 167 -4.82 10.69 -9.78
C ALA A 167 -5.48 9.34 -9.47
N LEU A 168 -4.66 8.29 -9.50
CA LEU A 168 -5.00 7.02 -8.85
C LEU A 168 -4.31 6.97 -7.49
N VAL A 169 -4.99 6.37 -6.50
CA VAL A 169 -4.46 6.21 -5.15
C VAL A 169 -4.34 4.74 -4.83
N ALA A 170 -3.14 4.33 -4.43
CA ALA A 170 -2.88 3.01 -3.92
C ALA A 170 -2.70 3.02 -2.41
N TYR A 171 -3.29 2.02 -1.76
CA TYR A 171 -3.18 1.78 -0.33
C TYR A 171 -3.16 0.27 -0.07
N PHE A 172 -2.72 -0.13 1.10
CA PHE A 172 -2.62 -1.54 1.47
C PHE A 172 -3.25 -1.86 2.82
N ASN A 173 -3.63 -3.13 2.95
CA ASN A 173 -4.11 -3.75 4.18
C ASN A 173 -3.13 -4.83 4.61
N VAL A 174 -3.01 -5.02 5.91
CA VAL A 174 -2.16 -6.03 6.54
C VAL A 174 -3.01 -6.85 7.50
N SER A 175 -2.81 -8.17 7.51
CA SER A 175 -3.52 -9.08 8.41
C SER A 175 -2.58 -10.06 9.10
N PHE A 176 -2.95 -10.39 10.34
CA PHE A 176 -2.36 -11.41 11.19
C PHE A 176 -3.39 -12.54 11.33
N THR A 177 -3.52 -13.37 10.30
CA THR A 177 -4.56 -14.40 10.23
C THR A 177 -4.28 -15.61 11.12
N LYS A 178 -3.04 -15.74 11.61
CA LYS A 178 -2.61 -16.79 12.56
C LYS A 178 -2.97 -16.50 14.01
N CYS A 179 -3.46 -15.31 14.34
CA CYS A 179 -3.90 -14.97 15.69
C CYS A 179 -5.32 -15.50 15.97
N HIS A 180 -5.61 -15.91 17.21
CA HIS A 180 -6.94 -16.39 17.62
C HIS A 180 -8.04 -15.35 17.33
N LYS A 181 -7.72 -14.07 17.55
CA LYS A 181 -8.53 -12.96 17.05
C LYS A 181 -7.90 -12.53 15.74
N LEU A 182 -8.71 -12.37 14.69
CA LEU A 182 -8.27 -11.67 13.49
C LEU A 182 -7.67 -10.33 13.95
N MET A 183 -6.53 -9.93 13.42
CA MET A 183 -5.93 -8.61 13.66
C MET A 183 -5.35 -8.09 12.35
N GLY A 184 -5.19 -6.78 12.25
CA GLY A 184 -4.71 -6.15 11.03
C GLY A 184 -4.81 -4.63 11.11
N PHE A 185 -4.30 -3.97 10.09
CA PHE A 185 -4.48 -2.54 9.90
C PHE A 185 -4.63 -2.23 8.41
N SER A 186 -5.20 -1.06 8.13
CA SER A 186 -5.36 -0.53 6.79
C SER A 186 -4.72 0.86 6.70
N THR A 187 -4.10 1.14 5.56
CA THR A 187 -3.68 2.48 5.16
C THR A 187 -4.74 3.15 4.28
N GLY A 188 -5.89 2.51 4.07
CA GLY A 188 -6.98 3.01 3.24
C GLY A 188 -7.74 4.19 3.83
N LEU A 189 -8.54 4.79 2.96
CA LEU A 189 -9.22 6.07 3.18
C LEU A 189 -10.56 5.94 3.92
N SER A 190 -11.10 4.74 4.03
CA SER A 190 -12.42 4.49 4.61
C SER A 190 -12.33 3.72 5.93
N VAL A 191 -13.18 4.13 6.89
CA VAL A 191 -13.45 3.35 8.11
C VAL A 191 -14.20 2.09 7.69
N VAL A 192 -13.49 0.97 7.60
CA VAL A 192 -14.11 -0.34 7.39
C VAL A 192 -14.92 -0.69 8.66
N THR A 193 -16.23 -0.44 8.62
CA THR A 193 -17.14 -0.82 9.70
C THR A 193 -17.85 -2.11 9.29
N PHE A 194 -17.35 -3.28 9.69
CA PHE A 194 -18.03 -4.56 9.43
C PHE A 194 -18.74 -5.12 10.66
N TYR A 195 -20.03 -5.42 10.43
CA TYR A 195 -20.91 -6.24 11.25
C TYR A 195 -20.41 -7.67 11.36
N HIS A 196 -20.43 -8.24 12.57
CA HIS A 196 -20.25 -9.68 12.78
C HIS A 196 -21.57 -10.30 13.27
N PRO A 197 -22.06 -11.40 12.66
CA PRO A 197 -23.35 -12.01 13.01
C PRO A 197 -23.49 -12.48 14.47
N LYS A 198 -22.39 -12.63 15.24
CA LYS A 198 -22.43 -12.98 16.68
C LYS A 198 -22.78 -11.79 17.59
N TYR A 199 -22.78 -10.56 17.07
CA TYR A 199 -23.05 -9.34 17.85
C TYR A 199 -24.31 -8.58 17.36
N ALA A 200 -25.17 -9.26 16.59
CA ALA A 200 -26.38 -8.69 15.98
C ALA A 200 -27.43 -8.16 16.97
N CYS A 201 -27.31 -8.47 18.27
CA CYS A 201 -28.30 -8.09 19.29
C CYS A 201 -28.23 -6.61 19.72
N LEU A 202 -27.22 -5.85 19.29
CA LEU A 202 -27.01 -4.47 19.76
C LEU A 202 -27.33 -3.37 18.74
N ALA A 203 -27.88 -3.70 17.57
CA ALA A 203 -28.05 -2.70 16.51
C ALA A 203 -29.49 -2.61 15.99
N PRO A 204 -30.36 -1.84 16.64
CA PRO A 204 -31.64 -1.47 16.08
C PRO A 204 -31.62 -0.02 15.54
N PHE A 205 -30.65 0.40 14.74
CA PHE A 205 -30.74 1.63 13.93
C PHE A 205 -29.78 1.50 12.73
N PHE A 206 -30.18 1.98 11.56
CA PHE A 206 -29.46 2.01 10.27
C PHE A 206 -29.69 0.83 9.32
N LYS A 207 -30.71 1.01 8.47
CA LYS A 207 -30.85 0.41 7.12
C LYS A 207 -30.47 1.45 6.07
N GLN A 208 -29.82 0.99 5.00
CA GLN A 208 -29.69 1.50 3.60
C GLN A 208 -28.22 1.39 3.18
N SER A 209 -27.81 0.96 1.99
CA SER A 209 -28.47 0.64 0.71
C SER A 209 -27.48 -0.22 -0.09
N GLY A 210 -27.95 -1.15 -0.91
CA GLY A 210 -27.10 -2.11 -1.61
C GLY A 210 -26.23 -1.50 -2.70
N SER A 211 -24.92 -1.59 -2.52
CA SER A 211 -23.90 -1.61 -3.57
C SER A 211 -22.91 -2.72 -3.21
N ASN A 212 -22.28 -3.35 -4.22
CA ASN A 212 -21.25 -4.38 -4.00
C ASN A 212 -20.00 -3.74 -3.40
N GLU A 213 -20.03 -3.50 -2.09
CA GLU A 213 -18.88 -3.06 -1.31
C GLU A 213 -17.75 -4.09 -1.45
N CYS A 214 -16.51 -3.61 -1.55
CA CYS A 214 -15.31 -4.43 -1.35
C CYS A 214 -15.24 -4.88 0.12
N THR A 215 -16.12 -5.80 0.51
CA THR A 215 -16.19 -6.39 1.83
C THR A 215 -15.20 -7.56 1.92
N HIS A 216 -13.91 -7.26 1.89
CA HIS A 216 -12.94 -8.22 2.42
C HIS A 216 -12.89 -8.05 3.93
N ASN A 217 -13.35 -9.07 4.64
CA ASN A 217 -13.46 -9.22 6.10
C ASN A 217 -12.16 -8.89 6.85
N LEU A 218 -11.80 -7.62 6.93
CA LEU A 218 -10.86 -7.08 7.91
C LEU A 218 -11.70 -6.47 9.02
N LEU A 219 -11.75 -7.14 10.16
CA LEU A 219 -12.12 -6.47 11.40
C LEU A 219 -11.03 -5.39 11.66
N PHE A 220 -11.43 -4.26 12.26
CA PHE A 220 -10.63 -3.14 12.78
C PHE A 220 -10.35 -1.94 11.84
N ALA A 221 -11.08 -0.85 12.09
CA ALA A 221 -10.60 0.19 13.01
C ALA A 221 -11.72 0.47 14.04
N GLY A 222 -11.37 0.78 15.30
CA GLY A 222 -12.28 1.54 16.16
C GLY A 222 -12.63 2.90 15.50
N PRO A 223 -13.59 3.70 16.02
CA PRO A 223 -14.50 4.58 15.26
C PRO A 223 -13.96 5.62 14.25
N ARG A 224 -12.65 5.71 13.98
CA ARG A 224 -11.99 6.51 12.94
C ARG A 224 -10.70 5.77 12.55
N SER A 225 -10.54 5.30 11.30
CA SER A 225 -9.20 4.92 10.82
C SER A 225 -8.33 6.18 10.87
N LYS A 226 -7.34 6.19 11.76
CA LYS A 226 -6.40 7.31 11.88
C LYS A 226 -5.34 7.16 10.79
N SER A 227 -4.88 8.28 10.24
CA SER A 227 -3.75 8.30 9.31
C SER A 227 -2.56 7.52 9.91
N THR A 228 -1.94 6.69 9.09
CA THR A 228 -0.72 5.94 9.43
C THR A 228 0.49 6.69 8.85
N HIS A 229 1.70 6.37 9.33
CA HIS A 229 2.91 7.01 8.79
C HIS A 229 3.16 6.66 7.31
N TRP A 230 2.60 5.54 6.82
CA TRP A 230 2.64 5.17 5.40
C TRP A 230 1.77 6.05 4.50
N LYS A 231 0.75 6.70 5.07
CA LYS A 231 -0.27 7.47 4.34
C LYS A 231 -0.80 6.67 3.12
N GLN A 232 -0.99 7.30 1.96
CA GLN A 232 -1.32 6.64 0.70
C GLN A 232 -0.34 7.06 -0.40
N THR A 233 -0.28 6.27 -1.48
CA THR A 233 0.55 6.58 -2.64
C THR A 233 -0.32 7.12 -3.78
N VAL A 234 -0.08 8.36 -4.18
CA VAL A 234 -0.83 9.10 -5.20
C VAL A 234 -0.04 9.07 -6.51
N LEU A 235 -0.67 8.57 -7.57
CA LEU A 235 -0.13 8.48 -8.93
C LEU A 235 -0.91 9.45 -9.83
N TYR A 236 -0.39 10.66 -10.03
CA TYR A 236 -1.04 11.66 -10.89
C TYR A 236 -1.06 11.24 -12.35
N LEU A 237 -2.23 11.36 -12.96
CA LEU A 237 -2.43 11.11 -14.38
C LEU A 237 -2.02 12.33 -15.21
N GLU A 238 -1.39 12.10 -16.36
CA GLU A 238 -1.11 13.18 -17.32
C GLU A 238 -2.40 13.85 -17.81
N ASP A 239 -3.46 13.05 -18.03
CA ASP A 239 -4.78 13.57 -18.40
C ASP A 239 -5.62 13.86 -17.16
N VAL A 240 -6.42 14.93 -17.22
CA VAL A 240 -7.56 15.10 -16.31
C VAL A 240 -8.75 14.38 -16.92
N VAL A 241 -9.18 13.28 -16.29
CA VAL A 241 -10.25 12.44 -16.85
C VAL A 241 -11.60 12.91 -16.32
N THR A 242 -12.43 13.49 -17.19
CA THR A 242 -13.85 13.74 -16.86
C THR A 242 -14.62 12.42 -16.88
N ILE A 243 -15.30 12.06 -15.79
CA ILE A 243 -16.03 10.80 -15.67
C ILE A 243 -17.45 11.03 -15.14
N CYS A 244 -18.42 10.34 -15.72
CA CYS A 244 -19.79 10.32 -15.20
C CYS A 244 -20.01 9.10 -14.30
N GLU A 245 -20.94 9.21 -13.34
CA GLU A 245 -21.38 8.11 -12.49
C GLU A 245 -21.74 6.86 -13.32
N GLY A 246 -21.27 5.70 -12.88
CA GLY A 246 -21.43 4.43 -13.58
C GLY A 246 -20.47 4.19 -14.75
N GLU A 247 -19.75 5.22 -15.22
CA GLU A 247 -18.68 5.03 -16.21
C GLU A 247 -17.47 4.33 -15.60
N THR A 248 -16.64 3.76 -16.46
CA THR A 248 -15.52 2.91 -16.06
C THR A 248 -14.20 3.44 -16.60
N LEU A 249 -13.26 3.67 -15.68
CA LEU A 249 -11.83 3.75 -16.00
C LEU A 249 -11.23 2.34 -15.89
N SER A 250 -10.64 1.84 -16.97
CA SER A 250 -10.12 0.47 -17.02
C SER A 250 -8.70 0.45 -17.56
N GLY A 251 -7.94 -0.57 -17.18
CA GLY A 251 -6.51 -0.55 -17.45
C GLY A 251 -5.76 -1.76 -16.94
N SER A 252 -4.44 -1.63 -16.89
CA SER A 252 -3.56 -2.59 -16.25
C SER A 252 -2.43 -1.87 -15.53
N MET A 253 -2.07 -2.37 -14.36
CA MET A 253 -0.91 -1.90 -13.61
C MET A 253 0.15 -3.01 -13.58
N THR A 254 1.37 -2.66 -13.98
CA THR A 254 2.56 -3.51 -13.84
C THR A 254 3.45 -2.89 -12.78
N VAL A 255 3.84 -3.68 -11.78
CA VAL A 255 4.76 -3.30 -10.70
C VAL A 255 5.95 -4.23 -10.76
N ALA A 256 7.16 -3.69 -10.74
CA ALA A 256 8.39 -4.49 -10.73
C ALA A 256 9.52 -3.75 -10.00
N ASN A 257 10.43 -4.53 -9.39
CA ASN A 257 11.67 -3.98 -8.83
C ASN A 257 12.54 -3.42 -9.97
N ASN A 258 13.16 -2.28 -9.74
CA ASN A 258 14.02 -1.67 -10.76
C ASN A 258 15.29 -2.52 -10.98
N LYS A 259 15.66 -2.68 -12.25
CA LYS A 259 16.82 -3.53 -12.63
C LYS A 259 18.17 -3.01 -12.15
N LYS A 260 18.32 -1.70 -11.94
CA LYS A 260 19.58 -1.06 -11.51
C LYS A 260 19.67 -0.92 -10.00
N ASN A 261 18.59 -0.49 -9.36
CA ASN A 261 18.49 -0.37 -7.91
C ASN A 261 17.26 -1.16 -7.42
N PRO A 262 17.42 -2.37 -6.86
CA PRO A 262 16.30 -3.18 -6.41
C PRO A 262 15.43 -2.55 -5.31
N ARG A 263 15.89 -1.45 -4.67
CA ARG A 263 15.08 -0.68 -3.71
C ARG A 263 14.09 0.28 -4.37
N ASP A 264 14.33 0.65 -5.63
CA ASP A 264 13.40 1.45 -6.42
C ASP A 264 12.31 0.54 -7.02
N ILE A 265 11.12 1.11 -7.21
CA ILE A 265 10.01 0.42 -7.88
C ILE A 265 9.67 1.11 -9.19
N ASP A 266 9.59 0.33 -10.26
CA ASP A 266 9.06 0.77 -11.55
C ASP A 266 7.58 0.38 -11.62
N ILE A 267 6.71 1.37 -11.87
CA ILE A 267 5.28 1.18 -12.04
C ILE A 267 4.90 1.60 -13.46
N THR A 268 4.28 0.71 -14.22
CA THR A 268 3.70 1.03 -15.52
C THR A 268 2.20 0.96 -15.43
N LEU A 269 1.53 2.09 -15.69
CA LEU A 269 0.10 2.21 -15.69
C LEU A 269 -0.41 2.37 -17.11
N LYS A 270 -1.26 1.44 -17.55
CA LYS A 270 -2.08 1.61 -18.75
C LYS A 270 -3.48 1.92 -18.30
N TYR A 271 -4.09 2.99 -18.78
CA TYR A 271 -5.46 3.33 -18.46
C TYR A 271 -6.19 3.82 -19.70
N ALA A 272 -7.47 3.51 -19.76
CA ALA A 272 -8.36 3.91 -20.83
C ALA A 272 -9.77 4.12 -20.31
N ILE A 273 -10.42 5.12 -20.87
CA ILE A 273 -11.83 5.42 -20.69
C ILE A 273 -12.41 5.77 -22.06
N ASN A 274 -13.62 5.26 -22.32
CA ASN A 274 -14.42 5.63 -23.47
C ASN A 274 -15.80 6.03 -22.94
N GLY A 275 -15.83 7.13 -22.21
CA GLY A 275 -17.02 7.69 -21.58
C GLY A 275 -17.72 8.70 -22.48
N ASN A 276 -18.83 9.23 -21.99
CA ASN A 276 -19.66 10.19 -22.71
C ASN A 276 -18.96 11.54 -22.90
N ARG A 277 -18.12 11.94 -21.93
CA ARG A 277 -17.46 13.25 -21.90
C ARG A 277 -15.95 13.19 -22.11
N CYS A 278 -15.36 12.00 -22.01
CA CYS A 278 -13.92 11.82 -22.10
C CYS A 278 -13.61 10.50 -22.82
N LYS A 279 -12.70 10.56 -23.78
CA LYS A 279 -12.12 9.39 -24.44
C LYS A 279 -10.61 9.51 -24.41
N VAL A 280 -9.97 8.69 -23.58
CA VAL A 280 -8.53 8.71 -23.34
C VAL A 280 -8.02 7.28 -23.30
N SER A 281 -6.81 7.08 -23.81
CA SER A 281 -6.05 5.84 -23.66
C SER A 281 -4.58 6.20 -23.57
N ARG A 282 -3.94 5.90 -22.43
CA ARG A 282 -2.54 6.27 -22.17
C ARG A 282 -1.78 5.13 -21.49
N THR A 283 -0.47 5.10 -21.74
CA THR A 283 0.50 4.36 -20.93
C THR A 283 1.41 5.39 -20.27
N GLN A 284 1.48 5.36 -18.94
CA GLN A 284 2.32 6.24 -18.13
C GLN A 284 3.26 5.39 -17.28
N HIS A 285 4.49 5.88 -17.09
CA HIS A 285 5.52 5.21 -16.31
C HIS A 285 5.84 6.06 -15.10
N TYR A 286 5.90 5.41 -13.95
CA TYR A 286 6.32 6.01 -12.69
C TYR A 286 7.52 5.26 -12.14
N LYS A 287 8.31 5.97 -11.35
CA LYS A 287 9.43 5.38 -10.64
C LYS A 287 9.48 5.93 -9.22
N MET A 288 9.35 5.05 -8.24
CA MET A 288 9.49 5.37 -6.82
C MET A 288 10.96 5.17 -6.43
N ARG A 289 11.60 6.21 -5.86
CA ARG A 289 13.03 6.27 -5.53
C ARG A 289 13.25 6.83 -4.14
#